data_AF-Q2PY81-F1
#
_entry.id   AF-Q2PY81-F1
#
_cell.length_a   1.000
_cell.length_b   1.000
_cell.length_c   1.000
_cell.angle_alpha   90.00
_cell.angle_beta   90.00
_cell.angle_gamma   90.00
#
_symmetry.space_group_name_H-M   'P 1'
#
loop_
_entity.id
_entity.type
_entity.pdbx_description
1 polymer ?
#
loop_
_entity_poly.entity_id
_entity_poly.type
_entity_poly.pdbx_seq_one_letter_code
_entity_poly.pdbx_strand_id
1 'polypeptide(L)'
;MGISGVMWEHSGNFEVIHQNQNMSSIIGVYACKLDSKGRASLPVGLKRQLLALGEGGFIIKRSIFNQCLELHSQAEWRKVSDQVGELNRFVKKNADFVRLFHAGVKLIDMDAAGRILIPKDLLRHANLTEGIVFSATTMGIEIWNEADYEKELNRDDIDIAALAEDVMGNQGEAHDDLP
;
A
#
# COMPACT_ATOMS: atom_id res chain seq x y z
N MET A 1 -42.19 -39.48 -37.60
CA MET A 1 -40.76 -39.49 -37.23
C MET A 1 -40.29 -38.05 -37.16
N GLY A 2 -40.42 -37.44 -35.98
CA GLY A 2 -40.00 -36.06 -35.72
C GLY A 2 -38.63 -36.08 -35.06
N ILE A 3 -37.65 -35.46 -35.71
CA ILE A 3 -36.31 -35.24 -35.17
C ILE A 3 -36.36 -33.99 -34.28
N SER A 4 -36.13 -34.22 -32.99
CA SER A 4 -36.02 -33.24 -31.93
C SER A 4 -34.83 -32.31 -32.19
N GLY A 5 -35.09 -31.00 -32.27
CA GLY A 5 -34.08 -29.96 -32.19
C GLY A 5 -33.79 -29.66 -30.73
N VAL A 6 -32.55 -29.89 -30.30
CA VAL A 6 -32.05 -29.47 -29.00
C VAL A 6 -31.58 -28.02 -29.13
N MET A 7 -32.28 -27.11 -28.44
CA MET A 7 -31.79 -25.75 -28.22
C MET A 7 -30.67 -25.80 -27.19
N TRP A 8 -29.51 -25.24 -27.52
CA TRP A 8 -28.45 -24.97 -26.55
C TRP A 8 -28.54 -23.51 -26.12
N GLU A 9 -29.10 -23.25 -24.94
CA GLU A 9 -28.84 -22.00 -24.21
C GLU A 9 -27.46 -22.14 -23.56
N HIS A 10 -26.46 -21.41 -24.06
CA HIS A 10 -25.23 -21.15 -23.31
C HIS A 10 -25.35 -19.77 -22.67
N SER A 11 -25.98 -19.73 -21.51
CA SER A 11 -25.83 -18.64 -20.55
C SER A 11 -24.39 -18.70 -20.03
N GLY A 12 -23.49 -17.99 -20.72
CA GLY A 12 -22.15 -17.72 -20.23
C GLY A 12 -22.24 -16.89 -18.96
N ASN A 13 -22.10 -17.55 -17.81
CA ASN A 13 -21.88 -16.92 -16.53
C ASN A 13 -20.56 -16.14 -16.63
N PHE A 14 -20.64 -14.82 -16.77
CA PHE A 14 -19.47 -13.95 -16.68
C PHE A 14 -19.15 -13.77 -15.19
N GLU A 15 -18.57 -14.81 -14.57
CA GLU A 15 -17.85 -14.60 -13.32
C GLU A 15 -16.63 -13.73 -13.66
N VAL A 16 -16.76 -12.43 -13.41
CA VAL A 16 -15.59 -11.57 -13.26
C VAL A 16 -14.81 -12.14 -12.10
N ILE A 17 -13.74 -12.86 -12.41
CA ILE A 17 -12.77 -13.30 -11.42
C ILE A 17 -12.26 -12.01 -10.79
N HIS A 18 -12.73 -11.68 -9.59
CA HIS A 18 -12.10 -10.72 -8.70
C HIS A 18 -10.75 -11.33 -8.33
N GLN A 19 -9.78 -11.21 -9.23
CA GLN A 19 -8.39 -11.45 -8.89
C GLN A 19 -8.10 -10.56 -7.69
N ASN A 20 -7.69 -11.16 -6.57
CA ASN A 20 -7.14 -10.44 -5.42
C ASN A 20 -5.99 -9.57 -5.94
N GLN A 21 -6.29 -8.35 -6.32
CA GLN A 21 -5.28 -7.40 -6.76
C GLN A 21 -4.43 -7.11 -5.52
N ASN A 22 -3.13 -7.35 -5.63
CA ASN A 22 -2.18 -7.12 -4.55
C ASN A 22 -1.72 -5.65 -4.60
N MET A 23 -1.31 -5.06 -3.47
CA MET A 23 -0.76 -3.69 -3.46
C MET A 23 0.42 -3.54 -4.44
N SER A 24 1.12 -4.63 -4.74
CA SER A 24 2.19 -4.69 -5.75
C SER A 24 1.76 -4.31 -7.18
N SER A 25 0.46 -4.23 -7.47
CA SER A 25 -0.03 -3.75 -8.78
C SER A 25 -0.19 -2.23 -8.85
N ILE A 26 -0.13 -1.52 -7.71
CA ILE A 26 -0.20 -0.05 -7.70
C ILE A 26 1.15 0.51 -8.11
N ILE A 27 1.15 1.44 -9.05
CA ILE A 27 2.36 2.10 -9.54
C ILE A 27 2.22 3.62 -9.54
N GLY A 28 3.37 4.29 -9.39
CA GLY A 28 3.52 5.72 -9.62
C GLY A 28 3.77 6.55 -8.37
N VAL A 29 4.22 7.78 -8.61
CA VAL A 29 4.42 8.83 -7.62
C VAL A 29 3.51 9.99 -7.99
N TYR A 30 2.70 10.46 -7.05
CA TYR A 30 1.61 11.40 -7.30
C TYR A 30 1.64 12.56 -6.30
N ALA A 31 2.03 13.74 -6.77
CA ALA A 31 1.88 14.97 -6.02
C ALA A 31 0.40 15.37 -5.91
N CYS A 32 -0.04 15.70 -4.70
CA CYS A 32 -1.41 16.04 -4.37
C CYS A 32 -1.45 17.22 -3.39
N LYS A 33 -2.64 17.79 -3.20
CA LYS A 33 -2.87 18.81 -2.17
C LYS A 33 -3.86 18.36 -1.13
N LEU A 34 -3.58 18.70 0.13
CA LEU A 34 -4.55 18.64 1.21
C LEU A 34 -5.44 19.88 1.21
N ASP A 35 -6.74 19.67 1.40
CA ASP A 35 -7.64 20.77 1.69
C ASP A 35 -7.60 21.18 3.17
N SER A 36 -8.30 22.25 3.53
CA SER A 36 -8.36 22.79 4.90
C SER A 36 -8.90 21.82 5.96
N LYS A 37 -9.50 20.70 5.56
CA LYS A 37 -9.99 19.65 6.46
C LYS A 37 -9.05 18.44 6.52
N GLY A 38 -7.92 18.48 5.83
CA GLY A 38 -6.98 17.36 5.75
C GLY A 38 -7.44 16.25 4.79
N ARG A 39 -8.25 16.59 3.78
CA ARG A 39 -8.64 15.63 2.74
C ARG A 39 -7.72 15.75 1.54
N ALA A 40 -7.19 14.62 1.09
CA ALA A 40 -6.42 14.51 -0.14
C ALA A 40 -7.34 14.17 -1.31
N SER A 41 -7.31 14.97 -2.38
CA SER A 41 -7.97 14.61 -3.64
C SER A 41 -7.03 13.77 -4.49
N LEU A 42 -7.43 12.52 -4.78
CA LEU A 42 -6.57 11.59 -5.49
C LEU A 42 -6.56 11.87 -7.00
N PRO A 43 -5.38 11.89 -7.65
CA PRO A 43 -5.26 11.95 -9.09
C PRO A 43 -5.98 10.77 -9.74
N VAL A 44 -6.54 10.99 -10.93
CA VAL A 44 -7.41 10.01 -11.61
C VAL A 44 -6.75 8.64 -11.77
N GLY A 45 -5.45 8.61 -12.09
CA GLY A 45 -4.68 7.37 -12.23
C GLY A 45 -4.59 6.57 -10.92
N LEU A 46 -4.25 7.23 -9.81
CA LEU A 46 -4.17 6.59 -8.50
C LEU A 46 -5.57 6.20 -7.98
N LYS A 47 -6.56 7.07 -8.15
CA LYS A 47 -7.96 6.82 -7.78
C LYS A 47 -8.48 5.54 -8.44
N ARG A 48 -8.24 5.35 -9.74
CA ARG A 48 -8.68 4.14 -10.47
C ARG A 48 -8.04 2.87 -9.92
N GLN A 49 -6.74 2.91 -9.64
CA GLN A 49 -6.01 1.77 -9.07
C GLN A 49 -6.53 1.42 -7.67
N LEU A 50 -6.73 2.43 -6.81
CA LEU A 50 -7.26 2.22 -5.46
C LEU A 50 -8.70 1.72 -5.46
N LEU A 51 -9.58 2.24 -6.32
CA LEU A 51 -10.96 1.76 -6.41
C LEU A 51 -11.06 0.28 -6.83
N ALA A 52 -10.12 -0.24 -7.60
CA ALA A 52 -10.06 -1.66 -7.95
C ALA A 52 -9.67 -2.56 -6.76
N LEU A 53 -9.10 -1.97 -5.70
CA LEU A 53 -8.60 -2.64 -4.50
C LEU A 53 -9.43 -2.39 -3.24
N GLY A 54 -10.32 -1.39 -3.28
CA GLY A 54 -10.90 -0.76 -2.10
C GLY A 54 -12.08 -1.49 -1.46
N GLU A 55 -12.26 -2.79 -1.71
CA GLU A 55 -13.33 -3.53 -1.04
C GLU A 55 -13.07 -3.56 0.47
N GLY A 56 -13.97 -2.94 1.24
CA GLY A 56 -13.83 -2.74 2.68
C GLY A 56 -12.99 -1.54 3.10
N GLY A 57 -12.50 -0.72 2.18
CA GLY A 57 -11.70 0.47 2.51
C GLY A 57 -10.20 0.19 2.66
N PHE A 58 -9.50 1.12 3.29
CA PHE A 58 -8.03 1.13 3.38
C PHE A 58 -7.54 1.30 4.81
N ILE A 59 -6.37 0.75 5.08
CA ILE A 59 -5.68 0.91 6.35
C ILE A 59 -4.60 1.97 6.19
N ILE A 60 -4.66 3.01 7.01
CA ILE A 60 -3.62 4.03 7.11
C ILE A 60 -2.91 3.91 8.46
N LYS A 61 -1.58 4.00 8.47
CA LYS A 61 -0.78 3.96 9.69
C LYS A 61 0.50 4.78 9.57
N ARG A 62 1.26 4.89 10.66
CA ARG A 62 2.60 5.50 10.65
C ARG A 62 3.61 4.56 9.99
N SER A 63 4.53 5.08 9.20
CA SER A 63 5.67 4.29 8.72
C SER A 63 6.61 3.93 9.88
N ILE A 64 7.29 2.79 9.75
CA ILE A 64 8.28 2.31 10.74
C ILE A 64 9.62 3.00 10.53
N PHE A 65 10.01 3.16 9.27
CA PHE A 65 11.35 3.59 8.89
C PHE A 65 11.43 5.10 8.71
N ASN A 66 10.32 5.72 8.31
CA ASN A 66 10.32 7.11 7.87
C ASN A 66 9.23 7.91 8.58
N GLN A 67 9.39 9.25 8.60
CA GLN A 67 8.37 10.16 9.11
C GLN A 67 7.26 10.41 8.07
N CYS A 68 6.64 9.33 7.60
CA CYS A 68 5.55 9.34 6.64
C CYS A 68 4.41 8.42 7.10
N LEU A 69 3.33 8.35 6.31
CA LEU A 69 2.26 7.38 6.52
C LEU A 69 2.34 6.26 5.50
N GLU A 70 1.77 5.12 5.83
CA GLU A 70 1.58 4.01 4.89
C GLU A 70 0.08 3.77 4.71
N LEU A 71 -0.32 3.49 3.48
CA LEU A 71 -1.67 3.15 3.07
C LEU A 71 -1.66 1.76 2.43
N HIS A 72 -2.53 0.90 2.94
CA HIS A 72 -2.66 -0.51 2.56
C HIS A 72 -4.10 -0.84 2.23
N SER A 73 -4.33 -1.80 1.33
CA SER A 73 -5.63 -2.46 1.24
C SER A 73 -5.87 -3.29 2.52
N GLN A 74 -7.13 -3.57 2.84
CA GLN A 74 -7.44 -4.48 3.94
C GLN A 74 -6.82 -5.86 3.76
N ALA A 75 -6.80 -6.37 2.53
CA ALA A 75 -6.26 -7.68 2.21
C ALA A 75 -4.76 -7.75 2.53
N GLU A 76 -3.99 -6.73 2.15
CA GLU A 76 -2.56 -6.70 2.41
C GLU A 76 -2.25 -6.46 3.89
N TRP A 77 -2.97 -5.53 4.53
CA TRP A 77 -2.85 -5.31 5.95
C TRP A 77 -3.09 -6.59 6.77
N ARG A 78 -4.10 -7.38 6.42
CA ARG A 78 -4.40 -8.63 7.12
C ARG A 78 -3.22 -9.60 7.07
N LYS A 79 -2.62 -9.81 5.89
CA LYS A 79 -1.48 -10.71 5.73
C LYS A 79 -0.31 -10.31 6.64
N VAL A 80 0.07 -9.03 6.63
CA VAL A 80 1.20 -8.55 7.43
C VAL A 80 0.86 -8.52 8.93
N SER A 81 -0.37 -8.15 9.31
CA SER A 81 -0.80 -8.19 10.71
C SER A 81 -0.81 -9.61 11.28
N ASP A 82 -1.23 -10.60 10.49
CA ASP A 82 -1.23 -12.00 10.93
C ASP A 82 0.21 -12.47 11.20
N GLN A 83 1.16 -12.16 10.31
CA GLN A 83 2.59 -12.45 10.52
C GLN A 83 3.15 -11.79 11.78
N VAL A 84 2.78 -10.53 12.03
CA VAL A 84 3.19 -9.80 13.24
C VAL A 84 2.52 -10.37 14.50
N GLY A 85 1.32 -10.94 14.37
CA GLY A 85 0.57 -11.58 15.44
C GLY A 85 1.20 -12.88 15.97
N GLU A 86 1.98 -13.57 15.15
CA GLU A 86 2.70 -14.81 15.53
C GLU A 86 3.90 -14.56 16.47
N LEU A 87 4.27 -13.30 16.70
CA LEU A 87 5.39 -12.97 17.58
C LEU A 87 5.07 -13.29 19.06
N ASN A 88 6.01 -13.97 19.74
CA ASN A 88 5.87 -14.28 21.16
C ASN A 88 5.77 -13.00 22.01
N ARG A 89 4.59 -12.74 22.57
CA ARG A 89 4.27 -11.58 23.41
C ARG A 89 5.04 -11.46 24.73
N PHE A 90 5.64 -12.56 25.22
CA PHE A 90 6.45 -12.56 26.45
C PHE A 90 7.89 -12.11 26.20
N VAL A 91 8.30 -11.97 24.94
CA VAL A 91 9.58 -11.38 24.56
C VAL A 91 9.37 -9.87 24.43
N LYS A 92 9.96 -9.06 25.33
CA LYS A 92 9.74 -7.61 25.38
C LYS A 92 9.96 -6.90 24.03
N LYS A 93 11.04 -7.24 23.31
CA LYS A 93 11.33 -6.65 21.98
C LYS A 93 10.19 -6.89 20.97
N ASN A 94 9.52 -8.04 21.04
CA ASN A 94 8.41 -8.36 20.16
C ASN A 94 7.18 -7.52 20.53
N ALA A 95 6.85 -7.42 21.82
CA ALA A 95 5.73 -6.59 22.28
C ALA A 95 5.92 -5.10 21.93
N ASP A 96 7.16 -4.60 22.03
CA ASP A 96 7.48 -3.23 21.63
C ASP A 96 7.37 -3.05 20.11
N PHE A 97 7.86 -4.01 19.32
CA PHE A 97 7.70 -3.99 17.86
C PHE A 97 6.22 -4.00 17.44
N VAL A 98 5.40 -4.91 17.98
CA VAL A 98 3.95 -4.97 17.69
C VAL A 98 3.28 -3.63 18.00
N ARG A 99 3.62 -2.99 19.12
CA ARG A 99 3.08 -1.67 19.51
C ARG A 99 3.46 -0.59 18.50
N LEU A 100 4.71 -0.54 18.07
CA LEU A 100 5.20 0.44 17.10
C LEU A 100 4.61 0.19 15.70
N PHE A 101 4.55 -1.07 15.28
CA PHE A 101 3.98 -1.50 14.00
C PHE A 101 2.51 -1.06 13.84
N HIS A 102 1.73 -1.20 14.92
CA HIS A 102 0.31 -0.82 14.95
C HIS A 102 0.09 0.65 15.35
N ALA A 103 1.13 1.45 15.49
CA ALA A 103 1.00 2.84 15.91
C ALA A 103 0.18 3.66 14.88
N GLY A 104 -0.95 4.19 15.35
CA GLY A 104 -1.80 5.06 14.54
C GLY A 104 -2.58 4.35 13.43
N VAL A 105 -2.70 3.01 13.46
CA VAL A 105 -3.54 2.25 12.51
C VAL A 105 -4.98 2.73 12.56
N LYS A 106 -5.55 3.10 11.41
CA LYS A 106 -6.97 3.43 11.25
C LYS A 106 -7.52 2.85 9.96
N LEU A 107 -8.79 2.45 10.01
CA LEU A 107 -9.56 2.19 8.80
C LEU A 107 -10.09 3.51 8.26
N ILE A 108 -9.92 3.73 6.95
CA ILE A 108 -10.38 4.91 6.23
C ILE A 108 -11.02 4.49 4.90
N ASP A 109 -11.91 5.34 4.40
CA ASP A 109 -12.60 5.15 3.13
C ASP A 109 -12.36 6.33 2.19
N MET A 110 -12.64 6.07 0.92
CA MET A 110 -12.70 7.11 -0.10
C MET A 110 -14.13 7.66 -0.17
N ASP A 111 -14.28 8.98 -0.11
CA ASP A 111 -15.59 9.61 -0.27
C ASP A 111 -16.08 9.53 -1.74
N ALA A 112 -17.33 9.90 -1.98
CA ALA A 112 -17.94 9.88 -3.31
C ALA A 112 -17.20 10.76 -4.35
N ALA A 113 -16.44 11.77 -3.91
CA ALA A 113 -15.64 12.61 -4.79
C ALA A 113 -14.27 11.97 -5.13
N GLY A 114 -13.89 10.90 -4.44
CA GLY A 114 -12.59 10.26 -4.61
C GLY A 114 -11.51 10.82 -3.69
N ARG A 115 -11.91 11.37 -2.53
CA ARG A 115 -10.99 11.95 -1.56
C ARG A 115 -10.81 11.03 -0.36
N ILE A 116 -9.61 11.07 0.23
CA ILE A 116 -9.30 10.38 1.48
C ILE A 116 -9.14 11.43 2.58
N LEU A 117 -9.82 11.25 3.71
CA LEU A 117 -9.61 12.06 4.91
C LEU A 117 -8.45 11.48 5.73
N ILE A 118 -7.38 12.24 5.89
CA ILE A 118 -6.26 11.82 6.74
C ILE A 118 -6.55 12.22 8.20
N PRO A 119 -6.52 11.28 9.15
CA PRO A 119 -6.71 11.57 10.57
C PRO A 119 -5.73 12.61 11.11
N LYS A 120 -6.21 13.55 11.94
CA LYS A 120 -5.42 14.70 12.44
C LYS A 120 -4.13 14.30 13.17
N ASP A 121 -4.16 13.22 13.93
CA ASP A 121 -2.99 12.69 14.62
C ASP A 121 -1.93 12.14 13.66
N LEU A 122 -2.33 11.63 12.51
CA LEU A 122 -1.44 11.14 11.45
C LEU A 122 -0.90 12.30 10.61
N LEU A 123 -1.71 13.31 10.30
CA LEU A 123 -1.25 14.56 9.68
C LEU A 123 -0.09 15.17 10.48
N ARG A 124 -0.27 15.29 11.80
CA ARG A 124 0.76 15.83 12.70
C ARG A 124 2.00 14.95 12.78
N HIS A 125 1.84 13.63 12.76
CA HIS A 125 2.98 12.71 12.84
C HIS A 125 3.88 12.82 11.60
N ALA A 126 3.28 12.74 10.41
CA ALA A 126 3.98 12.76 9.13
C ALA A 126 4.20 14.18 8.57
N ASN A 127 4.04 15.21 9.40
CA ASN A 127 4.24 16.61 9.03
C ASN A 127 3.48 17.03 7.74
N LEU A 128 2.29 16.45 7.51
CA LEU A 128 1.55 16.66 6.26
C LEU A 128 0.91 18.07 6.26
N THR A 129 1.34 18.92 5.33
CA THR A 129 0.83 20.28 5.12
C THR A 129 0.10 20.38 3.78
N GLU A 130 0.16 21.50 3.05
CA GLU A 130 -0.62 21.65 1.80
C GLU A 130 -0.15 20.67 0.71
N GLY A 131 1.17 20.58 0.47
CA GLY A 131 1.76 19.70 -0.55
C GLY A 131 2.11 18.33 0.01
N ILE A 132 1.56 17.27 -0.60
CA ILE A 132 1.82 15.89 -0.21
C ILE A 132 2.13 15.03 -1.44
N VAL A 133 2.81 13.91 -1.22
CA VAL A 133 3.14 12.92 -2.26
C VAL A 133 2.61 11.55 -1.85
N PHE A 134 1.90 10.89 -2.76
CA PHE A 134 1.60 9.46 -2.67
C PHE A 134 2.63 8.70 -3.51
N SER A 135 3.47 7.88 -2.88
CA SER A 135 4.52 7.08 -3.53
C SER A 135 4.18 5.60 -3.41
N ALA A 136 3.82 4.95 -4.52
CA ALA A 136 3.53 3.53 -4.53
C ALA A 136 4.82 2.70 -4.54
N THR A 137 4.88 1.68 -3.68
CA THR A 137 5.94 0.68 -3.61
C THR A 137 5.34 -0.72 -3.62
N THR A 138 6.17 -1.76 -3.69
CA THR A 138 5.73 -3.14 -3.55
C THR A 138 5.10 -3.44 -2.19
N MET A 139 5.42 -2.65 -1.17
CA MET A 139 4.93 -2.83 0.20
C MET A 139 3.66 -2.03 0.51
N GLY A 140 3.20 -1.15 -0.38
CA GLY A 140 2.03 -0.29 -0.15
C GLY A 140 2.20 1.10 -0.75
N ILE A 141 1.37 2.06 -0.36
CA ILE A 141 1.56 3.46 -0.74
C ILE A 141 2.06 4.24 0.47
N GLU A 142 3.19 4.91 0.33
CA GLU A 142 3.62 5.88 1.33
C GLU A 142 3.01 7.26 1.04
N ILE A 143 2.65 7.99 2.09
CA ILE A 143 2.10 9.34 2.02
C ILE A 143 3.02 10.28 2.78
N TRP A 144 3.59 11.22 2.06
CA TRP A 144 4.65 12.11 2.52
C TRP A 144 4.25 13.56 2.48
N ASN A 145 4.87 14.38 3.31
CA ASN A 145 5.03 15.79 3.00
C ASN A 145 5.95 15.90 1.78
N GLU A 146 5.61 16.74 0.81
CA GLU A 146 6.38 16.86 -0.43
C GLU A 146 7.86 17.21 -0.20
N ALA A 147 8.15 18.12 0.73
CA ALA A 147 9.54 18.49 1.03
C ALA A 147 10.30 17.37 1.75
N ASP A 148 9.63 16.63 2.64
CA ASP A 148 10.24 15.51 3.36
C ASP A 148 10.51 14.32 2.43
N TYR A 149 9.65 14.10 1.41
CA TYR A 149 9.86 13.10 0.36
C TYR A 149 11.11 13.40 -0.47
N GLU A 150 11.22 14.62 -0.99
CA GLU A 150 12.38 15.01 -1.79
C GLU A 150 13.67 14.96 -0.97
N LYS A 151 13.61 15.33 0.31
CA LYS A 151 14.75 15.22 1.21
C LYS A 151 15.19 13.76 1.41
N GLU A 152 14.24 12.83 1.56
CA GLU A 152 14.57 11.41 1.74
C GLU A 152 15.20 10.80 0.47
N LEU A 153 14.73 11.18 -0.72
CA LEU A 153 15.31 10.71 -1.98
C LEU A 153 16.69 11.28 -2.28
N ASN A 154 17.01 12.47 -1.78
CA ASN A 154 18.27 13.17 -2.01
C ASN A 154 19.20 13.09 -0.78
N ARG A 155 19.21 11.94 -0.11
CA ARG A 155 20.07 11.69 1.05
C ARG A 155 21.53 11.55 0.63
N ASP A 156 22.36 12.48 1.10
CA ASP A 156 23.80 12.48 0.82
C ASP A 156 24.55 11.29 1.46
N ASP A 157 23.96 10.63 2.45
CA ASP A 157 24.58 9.49 3.16
C ASP A 157 24.38 8.14 2.46
N ILE A 158 23.63 8.10 1.35
CA ILE A 158 23.33 6.88 0.61
C ILE A 158 23.83 6.98 -0.83
N ASP A 159 24.78 6.12 -1.19
CA ASP A 159 25.11 5.85 -2.59
C ASP A 159 24.12 4.81 -3.13
N ILE A 160 23.13 5.27 -3.91
CA ILE A 160 22.08 4.41 -4.47
C ILE A 160 22.67 3.33 -5.39
N ALA A 161 23.75 3.62 -6.12
CA ALA A 161 24.38 2.64 -6.99
C ALA A 161 25.04 1.52 -6.17
N ALA A 162 25.80 1.88 -5.14
CA ALA A 162 26.41 0.91 -4.23
C ALA A 162 25.35 0.10 -3.46
N LEU A 163 24.25 0.75 -3.03
CA LEU A 163 23.13 0.07 -2.37
C LEU A 163 22.43 -0.91 -3.31
N ALA A 164 22.23 -0.54 -4.57
CA ALA A 164 21.66 -1.44 -5.57
C ALA A 164 22.55 -2.67 -5.80
N GLU A 165 23.88 -2.49 -5.86
CA GLU A 165 24.84 -3.60 -5.96
C GLU A 165 24.79 -4.51 -4.73
N ASP A 166 24.78 -3.96 -3.51
CA ASP A 166 24.73 -4.76 -2.28
C ASP A 166 23.45 -5.59 -2.16
N VAL A 167 22.30 -4.99 -2.50
CA VAL A 167 20.98 -5.63 -2.33
C VAL A 167 20.67 -6.60 -3.47
N MET A 168 21.02 -6.26 -4.71
CA MET A 168 20.62 -7.01 -5.91
C MET A 168 21.76 -7.77 -6.59
N GLY A 169 23.02 -7.36 -6.39
CA GLY A 169 24.17 -7.86 -7.15
C GLY A 169 24.50 -9.34 -6.91
N ASN A 170 24.18 -9.86 -5.72
CA ASN A 170 24.46 -11.26 -5.36
C ASN A 170 23.27 -12.21 -5.55
N GLN A 171 22.15 -11.76 -6.13
CA GLN A 171 20.96 -12.61 -6.28
C GLN A 171 21.05 -13.63 -7.44
N GLY A 172 22.23 -13.85 -8.01
CA GLY A 172 22.49 -14.77 -9.13
C GLY A 172 23.25 -16.06 -8.83
N GLU A 173 23.77 -16.28 -7.60
CA GLU A 173 24.60 -17.48 -7.30
C GLU A 173 23.83 -18.63 -6.61
N ALA A 174 22.50 -18.54 -6.52
CA ALA A 174 21.68 -19.57 -5.90
C ALA A 174 20.80 -20.31 -6.92
N HIS A 175 21.41 -21.01 -7.89
CA HIS A 175 20.87 -22.24 -8.51
C HIS A 175 21.83 -22.78 -9.58
N ASP A 176 22.85 -23.54 -9.18
CA ASP A 176 23.46 -24.55 -10.07
C ASP A 176 24.12 -25.72 -9.33
N ASP A 177 23.74 -25.95 -8.06
CA ASP A 177 24.08 -27.17 -7.33
C ASP A 177 22.80 -27.95 -7.02
N LEU A 178 22.31 -28.68 -8.02
CA LEU A 178 21.53 -29.90 -7.79
C LEU A 178 22.36 -31.09 -8.30
N PRO A 179 22.68 -32.08 -7.46
CA PRO A 179 23.08 -33.39 -7.96
C PRO A 179 21.91 -34.11 -8.65
#